data_AF-A0A6P3H8T8-F1
#
_entry.id   AF-A0A6P3H8T8-F1
#
_cell.length_a   1.000
_cell.length_b   1.000
_cell.length_c   1.000
_cell.angle_alpha   90.00
_cell.angle_beta   90.00
_cell.angle_gamma   90.00
#
_symmetry.space_group_name_H-M   'P 1'
#
loop_
_entity.id
_entity.type
_entity.pdbx_description
1 polymer ?
#
loop_
_entity_poly.entity_id
_entity_poly.type
_entity_poly.pdbx_seq_one_letter_code
_entity_poly.pdbx_strand_id
1 'polypeptide(L)'
;MRAPPWPVTALLLALASRGAAASAPTYPWRDAETGEWLVCDQCPPGTFVQRPCGRNSPTTCGACPPRHYTQFWNYLERCRYCNVICGEREEEARPCGATHNRACRCRSGFFEHAGFCLEHASCPPGAGVAAPGTPSQNTQCQPCPPGTFSASSSSSERCQPHRNCTALGLAVNVPGSPLHDALCTNCTSFQLGLLEPGAPGTEECEHAVVDFVAFQDISLKRLQRLQQALADPGTCLGNLTLRQSHRASGE
;
A
#
# COMPACT_ATOMS: atom_id res chain seq x y z
N MET A 1 -17.63 -66.61 -14.30
CA MET A 1 -19.02 -66.71 -13.81
C MET A 1 -19.12 -65.97 -12.49
N ARG A 2 -20.22 -65.22 -12.31
CA ARG A 2 -20.69 -64.48 -11.12
C ARG A 2 -20.13 -63.06 -10.90
N ALA A 3 -20.93 -62.10 -11.36
CA ALA A 3 -21.01 -60.74 -10.82
C ALA A 3 -21.75 -60.72 -9.47
N PRO A 4 -21.54 -59.69 -8.64
CA PRO A 4 -22.52 -59.22 -7.65
C PRO A 4 -23.00 -57.77 -7.96
N PRO A 5 -24.09 -57.33 -7.31
CA PRO A 5 -25.07 -56.45 -7.91
C PRO A 5 -25.00 -54.99 -7.42
N TRP A 6 -25.43 -54.07 -8.28
CA TRP A 6 -25.85 -52.72 -7.89
C TRP A 6 -27.03 -52.75 -6.91
N PRO A 7 -27.09 -51.78 -5.98
CA PRO A 7 -28.36 -51.20 -5.60
C PRO A 7 -28.42 -49.73 -6.02
N VAL A 8 -29.34 -49.47 -6.94
CA VAL A 8 -29.83 -48.17 -7.34
C VAL A 8 -30.78 -47.69 -6.24
N THR A 9 -30.41 -46.64 -5.51
CA THR A 9 -31.38 -45.82 -4.74
C THR A 9 -30.90 -44.37 -4.67
N ALA A 10 -31.05 -43.64 -5.77
CA ALA A 10 -31.01 -42.18 -5.78
C ALA A 10 -32.46 -41.66 -5.76
N LEU A 11 -33.04 -41.57 -4.56
CA LEU A 11 -34.39 -41.04 -4.35
C LEU A 11 -34.29 -39.56 -3.91
N LEU A 12 -34.45 -38.69 -4.90
CA LEU A 12 -35.09 -37.37 -4.89
C LEU A 12 -35.31 -36.69 -3.52
N LEU A 13 -34.47 -35.69 -3.22
CA LEU A 13 -34.83 -34.55 -2.37
C LEU A 13 -34.58 -33.25 -3.15
N ALA A 14 -35.36 -33.04 -4.21
CA ALA A 14 -35.56 -31.71 -4.76
C ALA A 14 -36.69 -31.03 -3.96
N LEU A 15 -36.36 -30.55 -2.76
CA LEU A 15 -37.19 -29.57 -2.08
C LEU A 15 -37.14 -28.30 -2.93
N ALA A 16 -38.19 -28.09 -3.72
CA ALA A 16 -38.44 -26.82 -4.38
C ALA A 16 -38.50 -25.74 -3.31
N SER A 17 -37.47 -24.90 -3.24
CA SER A 17 -37.57 -23.58 -2.66
C SER A 17 -38.51 -22.77 -3.55
N ARG A 18 -39.83 -22.95 -3.37
CA ARG A 18 -40.80 -21.91 -3.70
C ARG A 18 -40.48 -20.74 -2.77
N GLY A 19 -39.52 -19.91 -3.17
CA GLY A 19 -39.44 -18.56 -2.65
C GLY A 19 -40.82 -17.96 -2.87
N ALA A 20 -41.48 -17.58 -1.78
CA ALA A 20 -42.72 -16.83 -1.85
C ALA A 20 -42.45 -15.65 -2.79
N ALA A 21 -43.17 -15.59 -3.92
CA ALA A 21 -43.12 -14.42 -4.79
C ALA A 21 -43.57 -13.25 -3.93
N ALA A 22 -42.62 -12.40 -3.53
CA ALA A 22 -42.95 -11.18 -2.81
C ALA A 22 -43.96 -10.42 -3.69
N SER A 23 -45.14 -10.14 -3.15
CA SER A 23 -46.16 -9.39 -3.87
C SER A 23 -45.57 -8.05 -4.32
N ALA A 24 -45.74 -7.71 -5.60
CA ALA A 24 -45.25 -6.45 -6.14
C ALA A 24 -45.86 -5.27 -5.35
N PRO A 25 -45.06 -4.25 -4.97
CA PRO A 25 -45.60 -2.99 -4.45
C PRO A 25 -46.52 -2.36 -5.48
N THR A 26 -47.51 -1.60 -5.03
CA THR A 26 -48.50 -0.97 -5.93
C THR A 26 -48.42 0.56 -5.91
N TYR A 27 -49.09 1.22 -6.86
CA TYR A 27 -49.25 2.68 -6.91
C TYR A 27 -50.65 3.06 -7.43
N PRO A 28 -51.23 4.18 -6.98
CA PRO A 28 -52.52 4.65 -7.49
C PRO A 28 -52.34 5.27 -8.88
N TRP A 29 -53.26 4.95 -9.79
CA TRP A 29 -53.28 5.48 -11.15
C TRP A 29 -54.69 5.87 -11.55
N ARG A 30 -54.85 7.00 -12.24
CA ARG A 30 -56.15 7.40 -12.79
C ARG A 30 -56.22 7.04 -14.27
N ASP A 31 -57.14 6.16 -14.61
CA ASP A 31 -57.34 5.74 -15.99
C ASP A 31 -57.74 6.93 -16.87
N ALA A 32 -57.04 7.13 -17.99
CA ALA A 32 -57.21 8.31 -18.83
C ALA A 32 -58.52 8.28 -19.62
N GLU A 33 -59.04 7.10 -19.95
CA GLU A 33 -60.26 6.93 -20.75
C GLU A 33 -61.52 7.02 -19.88
N THR A 34 -61.52 6.32 -18.73
CA THR A 34 -62.70 6.19 -17.86
C THR A 34 -62.68 7.14 -16.67
N GLY A 35 -61.51 7.68 -16.29
CA GLY A 35 -61.35 8.55 -15.14
C GLY A 35 -61.43 7.85 -13.77
N GLU A 36 -61.48 6.52 -13.74
CA GLU A 36 -61.52 5.70 -12.53
C GLU A 36 -60.13 5.61 -11.87
N TRP A 37 -60.10 5.46 -10.55
CA TRP A 37 -58.87 5.19 -9.81
C TRP A 37 -58.60 3.68 -9.73
N LEU A 38 -57.43 3.29 -10.22
CA LEU A 38 -56.91 1.92 -10.23
C LEU A 38 -55.72 1.80 -9.28
N VAL A 39 -55.48 0.58 -8.81
CA VAL A 39 -54.28 0.21 -8.05
C VAL A 39 -53.42 -0.66 -8.96
N CYS A 40 -52.31 -0.12 -9.44
CA CYS A 40 -51.43 -0.76 -10.40
C CYS A 40 -50.21 -1.34 -9.70
N ASP A 41 -49.74 -2.51 -10.14
CA ASP A 41 -48.44 -3.06 -9.72
C ASP A 41 -47.30 -2.19 -10.23
N GLN A 42 -46.29 -1.95 -9.39
CA GLN A 42 -45.05 -1.29 -9.78
C GLN A 42 -44.18 -2.22 -10.63
N CYS A 43 -43.22 -1.61 -11.33
CA CYS A 43 -42.22 -2.31 -12.09
C CYS A 43 -40.97 -2.62 -11.26
N PRO A 44 -40.37 -3.82 -11.38
CA PRO A 44 -39.20 -4.21 -10.60
C PRO A 44 -37.92 -3.43 -11.00
N PRO A 45 -36.85 -3.48 -10.19
CA PRO A 45 -35.54 -2.95 -10.57
C PRO A 45 -35.09 -3.45 -11.94
N GLY A 46 -34.47 -2.58 -12.74
CA GLY A 46 -34.10 -2.90 -14.13
C GLY A 46 -35.18 -2.58 -15.16
N THR A 47 -36.37 -2.17 -14.71
CA THR A 47 -37.51 -1.87 -15.58
C THR A 47 -38.19 -0.54 -15.22
N PHE A 48 -39.02 -0.05 -16.14
CA PHE A 48 -39.84 1.15 -16.03
C PHE A 48 -41.24 0.87 -16.57
N VAL A 49 -42.22 1.71 -16.24
CA VAL A 49 -43.60 1.60 -16.74
C VAL A 49 -43.62 2.03 -18.21
N GLN A 50 -43.74 1.06 -19.11
CA GLN A 50 -43.94 1.31 -20.53
C GLN A 50 -45.41 1.62 -20.83
N ARG A 51 -46.33 0.98 -20.11
CA ARG A 51 -47.76 1.28 -20.15
C ARG A 51 -48.36 1.06 -18.75
N PRO A 52 -49.12 2.02 -18.21
CA PRO A 52 -49.81 1.84 -16.93
C PRO A 52 -50.86 0.73 -17.02
N CYS A 53 -51.31 0.23 -15.87
CA CYS A 53 -52.41 -0.73 -15.82
C CYS A 53 -53.73 -0.10 -16.28
N GLY A 54 -54.60 -0.91 -16.89
CA GLY A 54 -55.99 -0.59 -17.15
C GLY A 54 -56.92 -1.50 -16.34
N ARG A 55 -58.23 -1.34 -16.48
CA ARG A 55 -59.22 -2.14 -15.72
C ARG A 55 -58.99 -3.65 -15.83
N ASN A 56 -58.60 -4.13 -17.01
CA ASN A 56 -58.41 -5.54 -17.34
C ASN A 56 -56.98 -5.88 -17.80
N SER A 57 -56.03 -4.96 -17.65
CA SER A 57 -54.66 -5.12 -18.13
C SER A 57 -53.67 -4.73 -17.04
N PRO A 58 -52.69 -5.59 -16.71
CA PRO A 58 -51.67 -5.24 -15.71
C PRO A 58 -50.71 -4.19 -16.26
N THR A 59 -49.93 -3.57 -15.36
CA THR A 59 -48.83 -2.69 -15.73
C THR A 59 -47.86 -3.40 -16.67
N THR A 60 -47.54 -2.79 -17.80
CA THR A 60 -46.53 -3.32 -18.73
C THR A 60 -45.18 -2.69 -18.41
N CYS A 61 -44.21 -3.51 -17.99
CA CYS A 61 -42.88 -3.07 -17.64
C CYS A 61 -41.90 -3.26 -18.81
N GLY A 62 -41.21 -2.19 -19.20
CA GLY A 62 -40.14 -2.22 -20.20
C GLY A 62 -38.76 -2.28 -19.55
N ALA A 63 -37.81 -2.97 -20.18
CA ALA A 63 -36.43 -3.03 -19.71
C ALA A 63 -35.71 -1.67 -19.87
N CYS A 64 -34.84 -1.32 -18.94
CA CYS A 64 -34.03 -0.11 -19.08
C CYS A 64 -33.10 -0.19 -20.31
N PRO A 65 -33.09 0.86 -21.16
CA PRO A 65 -32.16 0.92 -22.28
C PRO A 65 -30.71 1.09 -21.80
N PRO A 66 -29.71 0.92 -22.68
CA PRO A 66 -28.32 1.19 -22.34
C PRO A 66 -28.12 2.57 -21.71
N ARG A 67 -27.16 2.67 -20.77
CA ARG A 67 -26.84 3.88 -20.00
C ARG A 67 -27.95 4.36 -19.05
N HIS A 68 -28.95 3.53 -18.76
CA HIS A 68 -30.02 3.85 -17.82
C HIS A 68 -30.28 2.72 -16.82
N TYR A 69 -30.87 3.06 -15.68
CA TYR A 69 -31.15 2.12 -14.60
C TYR A 69 -32.37 2.49 -13.75
N THR A 70 -32.90 1.50 -13.03
CA THR A 70 -33.81 1.66 -11.89
C THR A 70 -33.40 0.68 -10.81
N GLN A 71 -33.03 1.19 -9.62
CA GLN A 71 -32.51 0.34 -8.55
C GLN A 71 -33.60 -0.25 -7.64
N PHE A 72 -34.77 0.36 -7.64
CA PHE A 72 -35.88 0.01 -6.77
C PHE A 72 -37.15 -0.25 -7.59
N TRP A 73 -38.13 -0.89 -6.94
CA TRP A 73 -39.50 -0.92 -7.48
C TRP A 73 -39.97 0.50 -7.76
N ASN A 74 -40.57 0.70 -8.92
CA ASN A 74 -40.88 2.04 -9.39
C ASN A 74 -42.08 2.06 -10.33
N TYR A 75 -42.64 3.25 -10.50
CA TYR A 75 -43.68 3.57 -11.47
C TYR A 75 -43.19 4.65 -12.47
N LEU A 76 -41.88 4.72 -12.72
CA LEU A 76 -41.30 5.72 -13.60
C LEU A 76 -41.67 5.43 -15.05
N GLU A 77 -41.98 6.46 -15.82
CA GLU A 77 -42.23 6.36 -17.27
C GLU A 77 -40.94 6.26 -18.10
N ARG A 78 -39.78 6.47 -17.46
CA ARG A 78 -38.45 6.30 -18.05
C ARG A 78 -37.41 5.96 -16.99
N CYS A 79 -36.42 5.15 -17.34
CA CYS A 79 -35.32 4.83 -16.45
C CYS A 79 -34.43 6.06 -16.16
N ARG A 80 -33.73 6.03 -15.03
CA ARG A 80 -32.78 7.09 -14.64
C ARG A 80 -31.50 6.96 -15.46
N TYR A 81 -30.94 8.09 -15.90
CA TYR A 81 -29.66 8.09 -16.59
C TYR A 81 -28.51 7.73 -15.64
N CYS A 82 -27.54 6.95 -16.13
CA CYS A 82 -26.30 6.66 -15.41
C CYS A 82 -25.38 7.89 -15.42
N ASN A 83 -25.64 8.82 -14.49
CA ASN A 83 -25.05 10.15 -14.42
C ASN A 83 -23.74 10.24 -13.63
N VAL A 84 -23.33 9.19 -12.92
CA VAL A 84 -22.01 9.15 -12.27
C VAL A 84 -20.98 8.95 -13.37
N ILE A 85 -20.00 9.84 -13.51
CA ILE A 85 -18.89 9.73 -14.47
C ILE A 85 -17.60 9.68 -13.66
N CYS A 86 -16.70 8.73 -13.95
CA CYS A 86 -15.44 8.62 -13.23
C CYS A 86 -14.44 9.65 -13.78
N GLY A 87 -13.78 10.38 -12.89
CA GLY A 87 -12.74 11.34 -13.22
C GLY A 87 -11.41 10.68 -13.62
N GLU A 88 -10.40 11.50 -13.92
CA GLU A 88 -9.09 11.02 -14.40
C GLU A 88 -8.36 10.14 -13.38
N ARG A 89 -8.49 10.46 -12.09
CA ARG A 89 -7.89 9.72 -10.96
C ARG A 89 -8.80 8.62 -10.40
N GLU A 90 -9.91 8.34 -11.09
CA GLU A 90 -10.88 7.33 -10.69
C GLU A 90 -10.99 6.22 -11.73
N GLU A 91 -11.50 5.08 -11.29
CA GLU A 91 -11.84 3.92 -12.12
C GLU A 91 -13.23 3.39 -11.76
N GLU A 92 -13.85 2.67 -12.68
CA GLU A 92 -15.16 2.05 -12.44
C GLU A 92 -15.02 0.93 -11.39
N ALA A 93 -15.54 1.18 -10.19
CA ALA A 93 -15.70 0.14 -9.17
C ALA A 93 -16.86 -0.79 -9.52
N ARG A 94 -17.90 -0.22 -10.12
CA ARG A 94 -19.07 -0.94 -10.64
C ARG A 94 -19.56 -0.24 -11.91
N PRO A 95 -19.74 -0.99 -13.02
CA PRO A 95 -20.24 -0.39 -14.26
C PRO A 95 -21.69 0.06 -14.12
N CYS A 96 -22.17 0.82 -15.10
CA CYS A 96 -23.61 1.10 -15.24
C CYS A 96 -24.35 -0.19 -15.65
N GLY A 97 -25.37 -0.57 -14.89
CA GLY A 97 -26.22 -1.72 -15.19
C GLY A 97 -27.70 -1.36 -15.10
N ALA A 98 -28.60 -2.19 -15.63
CA ALA A 98 -30.04 -1.89 -15.61
C ALA A 98 -30.59 -1.66 -14.18
N THR A 99 -30.00 -2.30 -13.17
CA THR A 99 -30.46 -2.24 -11.78
C THR A 99 -29.67 -1.27 -10.91
N HIS A 100 -28.64 -0.59 -11.43
CA HIS A 100 -27.80 0.26 -10.60
C HIS A 100 -27.00 1.27 -11.41
N ASN A 101 -26.77 2.43 -10.80
CA ASN A 101 -25.85 3.41 -11.35
C ASN A 101 -24.41 2.89 -11.34
N ARG A 102 -23.58 3.49 -12.20
CA ARG A 102 -22.14 3.39 -12.12
C ARG A 102 -21.65 3.91 -10.76
N ALA A 103 -20.62 3.27 -10.22
CA ALA A 103 -19.90 3.73 -9.05
C ALA A 103 -18.41 3.79 -9.37
N CYS A 104 -17.76 4.86 -8.90
CA CYS A 104 -16.34 5.10 -9.10
C CYS A 104 -15.58 4.90 -7.79
N ARG A 105 -14.28 4.60 -7.91
CA ARG A 105 -13.34 4.59 -6.79
C ARG A 105 -12.02 5.21 -7.24
N CYS A 106 -11.22 5.67 -6.29
CA CYS A 106 -9.87 6.15 -6.59
C CYS A 106 -8.99 5.02 -7.16
N ARG A 107 -8.18 5.35 -8.16
CA ARG A 107 -7.19 4.43 -8.75
C ARG A 107 -6.09 4.09 -7.74
N SER A 108 -5.35 3.02 -8.03
CA SER A 108 -4.14 2.66 -7.28
C SER A 108 -3.19 3.85 -7.14
N GLY A 109 -2.68 4.06 -5.92
CA GLY A 109 -1.86 5.22 -5.57
C GLY A 109 -2.64 6.43 -5.06
N PHE A 110 -3.98 6.37 -5.02
CA PHE A 110 -4.84 7.44 -4.51
C PHE A 110 -5.84 6.93 -3.47
N PHE A 111 -6.30 7.83 -2.61
CA PHE A 111 -7.38 7.59 -1.66
C PHE A 111 -8.42 8.72 -1.71
N GLU A 112 -9.67 8.39 -1.39
CA GLU A 112 -10.76 9.36 -1.32
C GLU A 112 -10.67 10.21 -0.05
N HIS A 113 -10.73 11.52 -0.24
CA HIS A 113 -10.85 12.49 0.84
C HIS A 113 -11.66 13.70 0.36
N ALA A 114 -12.80 13.95 1.01
CA ALA A 114 -13.67 15.09 0.73
C ALA A 114 -14.13 15.19 -0.74
N GLY A 115 -14.38 14.05 -1.39
CA GLY A 115 -14.80 13.97 -2.79
C GLY A 115 -13.65 14.08 -3.81
N PHE A 116 -12.39 14.06 -3.37
CA PHE A 116 -11.22 14.09 -4.22
C PHE A 116 -10.36 12.83 -4.04
N CYS A 117 -9.70 12.40 -5.13
CA CYS A 117 -8.67 11.37 -5.07
C CYS A 117 -7.29 12.01 -4.87
N LEU A 118 -6.80 11.93 -3.63
CA LEU A 118 -5.50 12.43 -3.21
C LEU A 118 -4.45 11.33 -3.28
N GLU A 119 -3.20 11.69 -3.57
CA GLU A 119 -2.11 10.73 -3.63
C GLU A 119 -1.82 10.13 -2.25
N HIS A 120 -1.47 8.85 -2.22
CA HIS A 120 -0.99 8.19 -1.01
C HIS A 120 0.29 8.85 -0.51
N ALA A 121 0.32 9.21 0.77
CA ALA A 121 1.48 9.81 1.39
C ALA A 121 2.67 8.82 1.42
N SER A 122 3.87 9.35 1.23
CA SER A 122 5.11 8.63 1.46
C SER A 122 5.52 8.73 2.92
N CYS A 123 5.95 7.61 3.50
CA CYS A 123 6.61 7.60 4.80
C CYS A 123 8.04 8.13 4.64
N PRO A 124 8.46 9.10 5.47
CA PRO A 124 9.81 9.65 5.39
C PRO A 124 10.85 8.63 5.88
N PRO A 125 12.14 8.80 5.53
CA PRO A 125 13.22 8.02 6.12
C PRO A 125 13.14 8.00 7.65
N GLY A 126 13.38 6.84 8.26
CA GLY A 126 13.17 6.63 9.70
C GLY A 126 11.77 6.14 10.07
N ALA A 127 10.81 6.21 9.13
CA ALA A 127 9.47 5.69 9.29
C ALA A 127 9.10 4.77 8.13
N GLY A 128 8.43 3.66 8.43
CA GLY A 128 7.97 2.71 7.42
C GLY A 128 6.46 2.60 7.39
N VAL A 129 5.94 2.02 6.31
CA VAL A 129 4.51 1.76 6.12
C VAL A 129 4.03 0.75 7.17
N ALA A 130 3.13 1.20 8.04
CA ALA A 130 2.39 0.36 8.98
C ALA A 130 1.18 -0.28 8.29
N ALA A 131 0.42 0.52 7.54
CA ALA A 131 -0.70 0.06 6.73
C ALA A 131 -0.63 0.72 5.34
N PRO A 132 -0.70 -0.06 4.25
CA PRO A 132 -0.67 0.49 2.90
C PRO A 132 -1.92 1.33 2.63
N GLY A 133 -1.76 2.35 1.79
CA GLY A 133 -2.90 3.13 1.30
C GLY A 133 -3.90 2.26 0.53
N THR A 134 -5.18 2.59 0.67
CA THR A 134 -6.29 1.95 -0.06
C THR A 134 -7.09 3.03 -0.79
N PRO A 135 -8.06 2.68 -1.65
CA PRO A 135 -8.92 3.68 -2.30
C PRO A 135 -9.70 4.58 -1.33
N SER A 136 -9.82 4.21 -0.05
CA SER A 136 -10.56 4.96 0.97
C SER A 136 -9.72 5.41 2.17
N GLN A 137 -8.43 5.04 2.23
CA GLN A 137 -7.55 5.41 3.34
C GLN A 137 -6.15 5.75 2.85
N ASN A 138 -5.56 6.77 3.45
CA ASN A 138 -4.18 7.14 3.19
C ASN A 138 -3.20 6.10 3.77
N THR A 139 -1.97 6.09 3.28
CA THR A 139 -0.86 5.34 3.86
C THR A 139 -0.66 5.74 5.32
N GLN A 140 -0.55 4.75 6.20
CA GLN A 140 -0.22 4.97 7.60
C GLN A 140 1.24 4.65 7.84
N CYS A 141 1.96 5.60 8.41
CA CYS A 141 3.39 5.47 8.71
C CYS A 141 3.60 5.28 10.21
N GLN A 142 4.62 4.51 10.56
CA GLN A 142 5.09 4.37 11.94
C GLN A 142 6.61 4.57 12.00
N PRO A 143 7.14 5.17 13.08
CA PRO A 143 8.57 5.18 13.34
C PRO A 143 9.13 3.76 13.36
N CYS A 144 10.31 3.55 12.79
CA CYS A 144 10.90 2.23 12.78
C CYS A 144 11.28 1.78 14.20
N PRO A 145 10.78 0.61 14.67
CA PRO A 145 11.12 0.10 15.98
C PRO A 145 12.61 -0.26 16.09
N PRO A 146 13.17 -0.37 17.30
CA PRO A 146 14.57 -0.75 17.50
C PRO A 146 14.94 -2.04 16.74
N GLY A 147 16.10 -2.02 16.08
CA GLY A 147 16.57 -3.11 15.23
C GLY A 147 16.01 -3.10 13.80
N THR A 148 15.30 -2.04 13.39
CA THR A 148 14.78 -1.88 12.02
C THR A 148 15.08 -0.49 11.46
N PHE A 149 15.01 -0.35 10.14
CA PHE A 149 15.25 0.91 9.43
C PHE A 149 14.37 1.06 8.18
N SER A 150 14.24 2.29 7.70
CA SER A 150 13.81 2.60 6.34
C SER A 150 14.58 3.82 5.85
N ALA A 151 15.26 3.69 4.71
CA ALA A 151 16.20 4.69 4.22
C ALA A 151 15.59 5.66 3.20
N SER A 152 14.46 5.30 2.59
CA SER A 152 13.87 6.04 1.48
C SER A 152 12.52 6.67 1.87
N SER A 153 12.12 7.72 1.14
CA SER A 153 10.76 8.25 1.23
C SER A 153 9.84 7.43 0.34
N SER A 154 8.99 6.59 0.94
CA SER A 154 8.19 5.61 0.19
C SER A 154 6.80 5.40 0.77
N SER A 155 5.80 5.26 -0.10
CA SER A 155 4.41 4.93 0.26
C SER A 155 4.15 3.42 0.37
N SER A 156 5.17 2.58 0.13
CA SER A 156 5.05 1.11 0.16
C SER A 156 6.11 0.40 1.02
N GLU A 157 7.26 1.03 1.27
CA GLU A 157 8.36 0.43 2.01
C GLU A 157 8.02 0.30 3.50
N ARG A 158 8.15 -0.91 4.05
CA ARG A 158 8.05 -1.16 5.49
C ARG A 158 9.43 -1.08 6.13
N CYS A 159 9.47 -0.87 7.46
CA CYS A 159 10.70 -0.99 8.22
C CYS A 159 11.30 -2.38 8.06
N GLN A 160 12.54 -2.44 7.60
CA GLN A 160 13.30 -3.66 7.40
C GLN A 160 14.19 -3.94 8.61
N PRO A 161 14.37 -5.19 9.01
CA PRO A 161 15.32 -5.52 10.07
C PRO A 161 16.74 -5.13 9.66
N HIS A 162 17.53 -4.65 10.63
CA HIS A 162 18.95 -4.43 10.42
C HIS A 162 19.65 -5.73 10.04
N ARG A 163 20.66 -5.60 9.20
CA ARG A 163 21.56 -6.69 8.84
C ARG A 163 22.22 -7.26 10.10
N ASN A 164 22.08 -8.57 10.27
CA ASN A 164 22.70 -9.26 11.38
C ASN A 164 24.14 -9.67 11.02
N CYS A 165 25.12 -8.81 11.34
CA CYS A 165 26.54 -9.08 11.04
C CYS A 165 27.04 -10.37 11.69
N THR A 166 26.60 -10.67 12.92
CA THR A 166 27.04 -11.89 13.63
C THR A 166 26.57 -13.17 12.94
N ALA A 167 25.35 -13.16 12.39
CA ALA A 167 24.83 -14.28 11.61
C ALA A 167 25.59 -14.49 10.29
N LEU A 168 26.26 -13.44 9.79
CA LEU A 168 27.12 -13.49 8.61
C LEU A 168 28.59 -13.82 8.95
N GLY A 169 28.94 -14.01 10.23
CA GLY A 169 30.33 -14.20 10.67
C GLY A 169 31.19 -12.94 10.57
N LEU A 170 30.57 -11.75 10.52
CA LEU A 170 31.23 -10.45 10.39
C LEU A 170 31.11 -9.64 11.69
N ALA A 171 32.01 -8.68 11.87
CA ALA A 171 31.90 -7.67 12.92
C ALA A 171 31.00 -6.50 12.48
N VAL A 172 30.33 -5.86 13.44
CA VAL A 172 29.59 -4.63 13.19
C VAL A 172 30.60 -3.50 13.01
N ASN A 173 30.59 -2.86 11.84
CA ASN A 173 31.38 -1.66 11.55
C ASN A 173 30.65 -0.41 12.05
N VAL A 174 29.44 -0.19 11.52
CA VAL A 174 28.57 0.93 11.90
C VAL A 174 27.24 0.37 12.42
N PRO A 175 26.83 0.72 13.65
CA PRO A 175 25.55 0.27 14.19
C PRO A 175 24.39 0.86 13.38
N GLY A 176 23.38 0.06 13.07
CA GLY A 176 22.20 0.53 12.34
C GLY A 176 21.41 1.59 13.12
N SER A 177 20.68 2.44 12.39
CA SER A 177 19.77 3.44 12.95
C SER A 177 18.38 3.29 12.32
N PRO A 178 17.34 4.04 12.75
CA PRO A 178 16.05 4.03 12.04
C PRO A 178 16.17 4.45 10.56
N LEU A 179 17.23 5.19 10.21
CA LEU A 179 17.44 5.80 8.90
C LEU A 179 18.33 4.96 7.97
N HIS A 180 19.13 4.04 8.49
CA HIS A 180 20.04 3.23 7.69
C HIS A 180 20.29 1.84 8.29
N ASP A 181 20.70 0.92 7.41
CA ASP A 181 21.07 -0.44 7.80
C ASP A 181 22.35 -0.46 8.66
N ALA A 182 22.60 -1.57 9.34
CA ALA A 182 23.89 -1.84 9.96
C ALA A 182 24.93 -2.18 8.87
N LEU A 183 26.13 -1.60 8.99
CA LEU A 183 27.25 -1.94 8.10
C LEU A 183 28.13 -2.97 8.79
N CYS A 184 28.48 -4.03 8.07
CA CYS A 184 29.28 -5.14 8.56
C CYS A 184 30.65 -5.13 7.90
N THR A 185 31.68 -5.61 8.60
CA THR A 185 33.03 -5.74 8.07
C THR A 185 33.71 -7.01 8.57
N ASN A 186 34.62 -7.56 7.77
CA ASN A 186 35.54 -8.62 8.20
C ASN A 186 36.76 -8.03 8.98
N CYS A 187 36.92 -6.71 8.99
CA CYS A 187 38.05 -6.03 9.60
C CYS A 187 37.91 -5.97 11.12
N THR A 188 38.33 -7.06 11.77
CA THR A 188 38.23 -7.27 13.23
C THR A 188 39.44 -6.71 13.99
N SER A 189 40.53 -6.40 13.29
CA SER A 189 41.69 -5.74 13.88
C SER A 189 42.48 -5.00 12.80
N PHE A 190 42.59 -3.68 12.91
CA PHE A 190 43.78 -3.01 12.40
C PHE A 190 44.95 -3.54 13.24
N GLN A 191 45.69 -4.53 12.74
CA GLN A 191 47.08 -4.65 13.15
C GLN A 191 47.77 -3.41 12.58
N LEU A 192 47.70 -2.30 13.35
CA LEU A 192 48.46 -1.08 13.15
C LEU A 192 49.94 -1.47 13.15
N GLY A 193 50.46 -1.84 11.97
CA GLY A 193 51.86 -2.19 11.77
C GLY A 193 52.21 -3.26 10.74
N LEU A 194 51.28 -3.92 10.04
CA LEU A 194 51.66 -5.07 9.18
C LEU A 194 50.99 -5.18 7.80
N LEU A 195 50.37 -4.13 7.29
CA LEU A 195 49.79 -4.16 5.93
C LEU A 195 50.61 -3.31 4.97
N GLU A 196 51.40 -3.99 4.14
CA GLU A 196 51.95 -3.44 2.90
C GLU A 196 50.79 -2.92 2.03
N PRO A 197 50.91 -1.72 1.43
CA PRO A 197 49.91 -1.21 0.49
C PRO A 197 49.70 -2.21 -0.66
N GLY A 198 48.48 -2.71 -0.85
CA GLY A 198 48.13 -3.63 -1.94
C GLY A 198 47.99 -5.11 -1.56
N ALA A 199 47.96 -5.47 -0.27
CA ALA A 199 47.64 -6.82 0.16
C ALA A 199 46.13 -7.14 -0.01
N PRO A 200 45.75 -8.40 -0.34
CA PRO A 200 44.34 -8.78 -0.46
C PRO A 200 43.59 -8.54 0.86
N GLY A 201 42.58 -7.66 0.84
CA GLY A 201 41.76 -7.30 2.01
C GLY A 201 42.03 -5.91 2.61
N THR A 202 43.04 -5.16 2.14
CA THR A 202 43.29 -3.79 2.61
C THR A 202 42.19 -2.82 2.15
N GLU A 203 41.71 -2.95 0.91
CA GLU A 203 40.68 -2.08 0.33
C GLU A 203 39.34 -2.18 1.09
N GLU A 204 38.98 -3.37 1.57
CA GLU A 204 37.74 -3.59 2.33
C GLU A 204 37.82 -2.96 3.73
N CYS A 205 39.00 -2.96 4.35
CA CYS A 205 39.22 -2.27 5.62
C CYS A 205 39.31 -0.76 5.47
N GLU A 206 39.89 -0.26 4.38
CA GLU A 206 39.87 1.17 4.06
C GLU A 206 38.43 1.66 3.84
N HIS A 207 37.61 0.92 3.08
CA HIS A 207 36.20 1.25 2.90
C HIS A 207 35.43 1.22 4.23
N ALA A 208 35.70 0.23 5.09
CA ALA A 208 35.09 0.17 6.41
C ALA A 208 35.43 1.39 7.28
N VAL A 209 36.65 1.90 7.22
CA VAL A 209 37.02 3.15 7.93
C VAL A 209 36.31 4.36 7.35
N VAL A 210 36.22 4.46 6.02
CA VAL A 210 35.49 5.55 5.35
C VAL A 210 34.03 5.55 5.77
N ASP A 211 33.37 4.39 5.74
CA ASP A 211 32.01 4.21 6.22
C ASP A 211 31.88 4.63 7.68
N PHE A 212 32.77 4.13 8.55
CA PHE A 212 32.71 4.45 9.98
C PHE A 212 32.75 5.95 10.23
N VAL A 213 33.66 6.67 9.57
CA VAL A 213 33.82 8.12 9.69
C VAL A 213 32.60 8.86 9.14
N ALA A 214 32.03 8.41 8.01
CA ALA A 214 30.88 9.05 7.38
C ALA A 214 29.62 9.04 8.27
N PHE A 215 29.47 8.03 9.13
CA PHE A 215 28.33 7.89 10.03
C PHE A 215 28.60 8.35 11.48
N GLN A 216 29.78 8.89 11.78
CA GLN A 216 30.02 9.53 13.08
C GLN A 216 29.42 10.93 13.13
N ASP A 217 28.83 11.29 14.27
CA ASP A 217 28.42 12.67 14.55
C ASP A 217 29.66 13.52 14.90
N ILE A 218 30.37 13.97 13.87
CA ILE A 218 31.59 14.76 13.97
C ILE A 218 31.24 16.23 13.83
N SER A 219 31.45 17.01 14.90
CA SER A 219 31.33 18.47 14.81
C SER A 219 32.24 19.05 13.71
N LEU A 220 31.80 20.12 13.04
CA LEU A 220 32.56 20.82 11.99
C LEU A 220 34.02 21.13 12.40
N LYS A 221 34.25 21.54 13.65
CA LYS A 221 35.60 21.80 14.19
C LYS A 221 36.47 20.55 14.22
N ARG A 222 35.89 19.40 14.56
CA ARG A 222 36.61 18.12 14.61
C ARG A 222 36.87 17.58 13.21
N LEU A 223 35.94 17.79 12.27
CA LEU A 223 36.13 17.47 10.86
C LEU A 223 37.27 18.29 10.23
N GLN A 224 37.33 19.60 10.49
CA GLN A 224 38.42 20.48 10.03
C GLN A 224 39.80 20.05 10.57
N ARG A 225 39.88 19.65 11.85
CA ARG A 225 41.12 19.11 12.44
C ARG A 225 41.53 17.80 11.79
N LEU A 226 40.57 16.93 11.48
CA LEU A 226 40.83 15.67 10.79
C LEU A 226 41.40 15.93 9.38
N GLN A 227 40.80 16.87 8.64
CA GLN A 227 41.25 17.27 7.31
C GLN A 227 42.69 17.83 7.34
N GLN A 228 43.04 18.64 8.34
CA GLN A 228 44.40 19.16 8.54
C GLN A 228 45.41 18.03 8.83
N ALA A 229 45.04 17.04 9.65
CA ALA A 229 45.91 15.91 9.97
C ALA A 229 46.13 14.97 8.77
N LEU A 230 45.13 14.83 7.89
CA LEU A 230 45.23 14.03 6.66
C LEU A 230 45.99 14.74 5.54
N ALA A 231 45.99 16.08 5.52
CA ALA A 231 46.74 16.89 4.55
C ALA A 231 48.25 16.96 4.84
N ASP A 232 48.67 16.72 6.09
CA ASP A 232 50.09 16.69 6.50
C ASP A 232 50.44 15.39 7.27
N PRO A 233 50.70 14.27 6.57
CA PRO A 233 51.09 13.00 7.21
C PRO A 233 52.39 13.09 8.04
N GLY A 234 53.22 14.11 7.79
CA GLY A 234 54.56 14.26 8.36
C GLY A 234 54.62 14.77 9.80
N THR A 235 53.53 15.27 10.40
CA THR A 235 53.58 15.86 11.75
C THR A 235 53.15 14.92 12.88
N CYS A 236 52.48 13.80 12.59
CA CYS A 236 52.02 12.86 13.63
C CYS A 236 53.13 11.95 14.18
N LEU A 237 54.24 11.75 13.46
CA LEU A 237 55.40 10.97 13.92
C LEU A 237 56.42 11.79 14.74
N GLY A 238 56.34 13.11 14.74
CA GLY A 238 57.34 13.99 15.37
C GLY A 238 57.23 14.15 16.88
N ASN A 239 56.11 13.78 17.51
CA ASN A 239 55.84 14.07 18.93
C ASN A 239 56.02 12.87 19.89
N LEU A 240 56.49 11.72 19.42
CA LEU A 240 56.77 10.55 20.28
C LEU A 240 58.27 10.27 20.51
N THR A 241 59.19 11.03 19.91
CA THR A 241 60.65 10.79 20.01
C THR A 241 61.48 11.95 20.58
N LEU A 242 60.88 12.95 21.23
CA LEU A 242 61.62 14.00 21.96
C LEU A 242 61.29 14.05 23.45
N ARG A 243 61.38 12.89 24.12
CA ARG A 243 61.51 12.80 25.58
C ARG A 243 62.52 11.71 25.97
N GLN A 244 63.73 11.78 25.42
CA GLN A 244 64.92 11.13 25.98
C GLN A 244 66.16 11.48 25.14
N SER A 245 66.77 12.63 25.43
CA SER A 245 68.23 12.82 25.41
C SER A 245 68.49 14.32 25.60
N HIS A 246 68.92 14.68 26.81
CA HIS A 246 69.89 15.75 27.11
C HIS A 246 69.91 15.95 28.64
N ARG A 247 70.64 15.06 29.33
CA ARG A 247 71.22 15.31 30.65
C ARG A 247 72.71 14.95 30.57
N ALA A 248 73.52 15.96 30.25
CA ALA A 248 74.99 16.12 30.32
C ALA A 248 75.30 17.24 29.31
N SER A 249 75.85 18.42 29.60
CA SER A 249 76.80 18.94 30.61
C SER A 249 76.38 20.41 30.89
N GLY A 250 76.79 21.18 31.90
CA GLY A 250 77.82 21.13 32.92
C GLY A 250 78.01 22.57 33.41
N GLU A 251 77.99 22.78 34.73
CA GLU A 251 78.73 23.79 35.50
C GLU A 251 78.86 23.24 36.93
#